data_AF-A0A1C7M2Q2-F1
#
_entry.id   AF-A0A1C7M2Q2-F1
#
_cell.length_a   1.000
_cell.length_b   1.000
_cell.length_c   1.000
_cell.angle_alpha   90.00
_cell.angle_beta   90.00
_cell.angle_gamma   90.00
#
_symmetry.space_group_name_H-M   'P 1'
#
loop_
_entity.id
_entity.type
_entity.pdbx_description
1 polymer ?
#
loop_
_entity_poly.entity_id
_entity_poly.type
_entity_poly.pdbx_seq_one_letter_code
_entity_poly.pdbx_strand_id
1 'polypeptide(L)'
;MVKESLLDGAVNGLVSDAAHGFWLERNSLLIVTSCYAPSLNRWIPGLFTYSNGASALHFEHHFYALFESIAKEASNRGLEVSDTMFSDVMDFSEAERGGFIAAFTRFWRVRSDDVRSDDELAEAATKLLKGCRQHFRAGVTRVKSISGVVSPSDVSAFQRHAEALLNAPDIDTFKECANTLLAAFPKVKPWLSWWLRDAHASMLFDSQRKMEPEIWDSIPETTNAEEAMHWTLHCTRSSNIIIDYWLAVELEFAFVMGQQSHGN
;
A
#
# COMPACT_ATOMS: atom_id res chain seq x y z
N MET A 1 -4.17 17.48 -3.73
CA MET A 1 -4.28 16.01 -3.68
C MET A 1 -5.73 15.53 -3.56
N VAL A 2 -6.66 16.37 -3.08
CA VAL A 2 -8.08 16.03 -2.97
C VAL A 2 -8.76 16.08 -4.35
N LYS A 3 -9.54 15.04 -4.67
CA LYS A 3 -10.37 14.97 -5.89
C LYS A 3 -11.79 15.42 -5.56
N GLU A 4 -12.36 16.26 -6.42
CA GLU A 4 -13.73 16.77 -6.26
C GLU A 4 -14.80 15.79 -6.77
N SER A 5 -14.39 14.80 -7.56
CA SER A 5 -15.25 13.75 -8.09
C SER A 5 -14.49 12.44 -8.25
N LEU A 6 -15.23 11.33 -8.24
CA LEU A 6 -14.72 10.05 -8.68
C LEU A 6 -14.54 10.10 -10.20
N LEU A 7 -13.30 9.90 -10.63
CA LEU A 7 -12.92 9.72 -12.02
C LEU A 7 -13.35 8.34 -12.49
N ASP A 8 -13.63 8.20 -13.78
CA ASP A 8 -13.87 6.89 -14.36
C ASP A 8 -12.60 6.04 -14.34
N GLY A 9 -12.75 4.75 -14.03
CA GLY A 9 -11.66 3.78 -13.92
C GLY A 9 -10.90 3.79 -12.59
N ALA A 10 -9.88 2.93 -12.52
CA ALA A 10 -9.13 2.61 -11.31
C ALA A 10 -7.99 3.63 -11.03
N VAL A 11 -8.33 4.90 -10.85
CA VAL A 11 -7.37 6.01 -10.67
C VAL A 11 -7.68 6.92 -9.49
N ASN A 12 -8.62 6.56 -8.62
CA ASN A 12 -9.16 7.45 -7.59
C ASN A 12 -8.40 7.46 -6.27
N GLY A 13 -7.56 6.46 -6.00
CA GLY A 13 -6.81 6.33 -4.75
C GLY A 13 -5.41 6.94 -4.77
N LEU A 14 -4.72 6.71 -3.65
CA LEU A 14 -3.30 6.89 -3.45
C LEU A 14 -2.57 5.58 -3.76
N VAL A 15 -1.28 5.69 -4.08
CA VAL A 15 -0.39 4.53 -4.20
C VAL A 15 0.87 4.85 -3.42
N SER A 16 1.25 3.99 -2.49
CA SER A 16 2.40 4.18 -1.63
C SER A 16 3.40 3.02 -1.77
N ASP A 17 4.69 3.34 -1.74
CA ASP A 17 5.79 2.37 -1.77
C ASP A 17 7.06 2.96 -1.12
N ALA A 18 8.00 2.09 -0.73
CA ALA A 18 9.27 2.47 -0.16
C ALA A 18 10.47 1.92 -0.96
N ALA A 19 11.21 2.81 -1.61
CA ALA A 19 12.43 2.47 -2.34
C ALA A 19 13.65 2.31 -1.42
N HIS A 20 14.25 1.11 -1.48
CA HIS A 20 15.56 0.83 -0.91
C HIS A 20 16.70 1.30 -1.84
N GLY A 21 17.85 1.64 -1.27
CA GLY A 21 19.08 1.91 -2.05
C GLY A 21 19.07 3.22 -2.84
N PHE A 22 18.04 4.06 -2.66
CA PHE A 22 18.00 5.41 -3.17
C PHE A 22 19.03 6.30 -2.45
N TRP A 23 19.09 6.20 -1.12
CA TRP A 23 20.05 6.89 -0.28
C TRP A 23 21.37 6.12 -0.16
N LEU A 24 22.45 6.83 0.20
CA LEU A 24 23.75 6.21 0.46
C LEU A 24 23.74 5.37 1.74
N GLU A 25 23.00 5.82 2.76
CA GLU A 25 22.83 5.11 4.01
C GLU A 25 21.95 3.87 3.80
N ARG A 26 22.45 2.69 4.18
CA ARG A 26 21.84 1.40 3.77
C ARG A 26 20.47 1.16 4.36
N ASN A 27 20.24 1.68 5.56
CA ASN A 27 18.98 1.50 6.28
C ASN A 27 17.94 2.56 5.95
N SER A 28 18.31 3.57 5.14
CA SER A 28 17.41 4.65 4.79
C SER A 28 16.55 4.30 3.58
N LEU A 29 15.30 4.74 3.62
CA LEU A 29 14.30 4.53 2.59
C LEU A 29 13.85 5.86 2.00
N LEU A 30 13.54 5.86 0.71
CA LEU A 30 12.71 6.90 0.10
C LEU A 30 11.28 6.37 0.05
N ILE A 31 10.39 6.92 0.87
CA ILE A 31 8.97 6.59 0.85
C ILE A 31 8.28 7.60 -0.08
N VAL A 32 7.43 7.10 -0.97
CA VAL A 32 6.72 7.91 -1.95
C VAL A 32 5.24 7.56 -1.92
N THR A 33 4.39 8.60 -1.93
CA THR A 33 2.97 8.44 -2.24
C THR A 33 2.62 9.27 -3.48
N SER A 34 2.03 8.62 -4.49
CA SER A 34 1.49 9.27 -5.67
C SER A 34 -0.02 9.30 -5.71
N CYS A 35 -0.54 10.24 -6.49
CA CYS A 35 -1.95 10.31 -6.87
C CYS A 35 -2.08 10.53 -8.37
N TYR A 36 -3.18 10.08 -8.97
CA TYR A 36 -3.41 10.30 -10.40
C TYR A 36 -3.85 11.74 -10.70
N ALA A 37 -3.17 12.39 -11.65
CA ALA A 37 -3.52 13.71 -12.17
C ALA A 37 -4.24 13.56 -13.52
N PRO A 38 -5.57 13.70 -13.60
CA PRO A 38 -6.31 13.54 -14.85
C PRO A 38 -5.94 14.59 -15.91
N SER A 39 -5.57 15.80 -15.51
CA SER A 39 -5.11 16.85 -16.45
C SER A 39 -3.81 16.49 -17.18
N LEU A 40 -2.95 15.70 -16.54
CA LEU A 40 -1.68 15.23 -17.10
C LEU A 40 -1.75 13.80 -17.63
N ASN A 41 -2.86 13.09 -17.35
CA ASN A 41 -3.06 11.68 -17.63
C ASN A 41 -1.90 10.80 -17.10
N ARG A 42 -1.43 11.10 -15.88
CA ARG A 42 -0.25 10.47 -15.25
C ARG A 42 -0.41 10.37 -13.73
N TRP A 43 0.24 9.38 -13.14
CA TRP A 43 0.53 9.34 -11.71
C TRP A 43 1.61 10.37 -11.38
N ILE A 44 1.34 11.20 -10.37
CA ILE A 44 2.23 12.27 -9.93
C ILE A 44 2.54 12.05 -8.45
N PRO A 45 3.82 12.03 -8.07
CA PRO A 45 4.21 11.93 -6.67
C PRO A 45 3.75 13.19 -5.93
N GLY A 46 3.03 12.99 -4.85
CA GLY A 46 2.51 14.08 -4.03
C GLY A 46 3.23 14.26 -2.70
N LEU A 47 3.87 13.20 -2.19
CA LEU A 47 4.74 13.27 -1.02
C LEU A 47 5.96 12.37 -1.21
N PHE A 48 7.12 12.90 -0.82
CA PHE A 48 8.36 12.16 -0.70
C PHE A 48 8.84 12.27 0.74
N THR A 49 9.36 11.18 1.29
CA THR A 49 9.87 11.17 2.66
C THR A 49 11.18 10.42 2.73
N TYR A 50 12.18 11.10 3.28
CA TYR A 50 13.36 10.43 3.80
C TYR A 50 12.99 9.72 5.10
N SER A 51 13.29 8.43 5.17
CA SER A 51 13.19 7.67 6.41
C SER A 51 14.54 7.04 6.72
N ASN A 52 15.00 7.09 7.97
CA ASN A 52 16.21 6.40 8.43
C ASN A 52 15.95 4.95 8.89
N GLY A 53 14.77 4.41 8.58
CA GLY A 53 14.39 3.04 8.89
C GLY A 53 13.09 2.61 8.22
N ALA A 54 12.62 1.41 8.56
CA ALA A 54 11.45 0.78 7.96
C ALA A 54 10.42 0.33 9.00
N SER A 55 10.41 0.94 10.19
CA SER A 55 9.46 0.57 11.24
C SER A 55 8.10 1.24 11.01
N ALA A 56 7.04 0.70 11.64
CA ALA A 56 5.71 1.29 11.58
C ALA A 56 5.68 2.76 12.01
N LEU A 57 6.52 3.17 12.96
CA LEU A 57 6.64 4.58 13.36
C LEU A 57 7.14 5.48 12.22
N HIS A 58 8.06 5.00 11.39
CA HIS A 58 8.54 5.79 10.24
C HIS A 58 7.41 6.00 9.22
N PHE A 59 6.66 4.95 8.93
CA PHE A 59 5.50 5.02 8.05
C PHE A 59 4.36 5.86 8.66
N GLU A 60 4.16 5.80 9.98
CA GLU A 60 3.19 6.65 10.67
C GLU A 60 3.45 8.13 10.39
N HIS A 61 4.70 8.57 10.50
CA HIS A 61 5.05 9.96 10.22
C HIS A 61 4.81 10.36 8.77
N HIS A 62 5.12 9.47 7.82
CA HIS A 62 4.86 9.70 6.40
C HIS A 62 3.36 9.89 6.14
N PHE A 63 2.54 8.92 6.57
CA PHE A 63 1.10 8.97 6.35
C PHE A 63 0.42 10.09 7.15
N TYR A 64 0.89 10.42 8.35
CA TYR A 64 0.34 11.53 9.13
C TYR A 64 0.55 12.86 8.43
N ALA A 65 1.76 13.10 7.89
CA ALA A 65 2.04 14.30 7.10
C ALA A 65 1.20 14.34 5.81
N LEU A 66 0.99 13.20 5.17
CA LEU A 66 0.11 13.06 4.02
C LEU A 66 -1.34 13.43 4.35
N PHE A 67 -1.88 12.88 5.44
CA PHE A 67 -3.27 13.13 5.86
C PHE A 67 -3.51 14.59 6.24
N GLU A 68 -2.58 15.20 6.98
CA GLU A 68 -2.62 16.64 7.29
C GLU A 68 -2.61 17.48 6.00
N SER A 69 -1.78 17.12 5.02
CA SER A 69 -1.70 17.81 3.73
C SER A 69 -3.00 17.72 2.94
N ILE A 70 -3.61 16.53 2.90
CA ILE A 70 -4.92 16.30 2.27
C ILE A 70 -6.00 17.11 2.98
N ALA A 71 -6.02 17.10 4.32
CA ALA A 71 -7.01 17.79 5.13
C ALA A 71 -6.93 19.32 5.01
N LYS A 72 -5.70 19.86 4.98
CA LYS A 72 -5.43 21.28 4.73
C LYS A 72 -5.97 21.69 3.36
N GLU A 73 -5.71 20.89 2.34
CA GLU A 73 -6.21 21.15 0.98
C GLU A 73 -7.73 21.03 0.88
N ALA A 74 -8.34 20.03 1.53
CA ALA A 74 -9.80 19.88 1.59
C ALA A 74 -10.44 21.12 2.24
N SER A 75 -9.88 21.56 3.37
CA SER A 75 -10.34 22.75 4.09
C SER A 75 -10.23 24.02 3.24
N ASN A 76 -9.12 24.19 2.51
CA ASN A 76 -8.93 25.32 1.59
C ASN A 76 -9.98 25.37 0.47
N ARG A 77 -10.53 24.21 0.09
CA ARG A 77 -11.58 24.07 -0.92
C ARG A 77 -13.00 24.05 -0.33
N GLY A 78 -13.14 24.17 0.99
CA GLY A 78 -14.43 24.06 1.67
C GLY A 78 -15.04 22.66 1.62
N LEU A 79 -14.21 21.62 1.46
CA LEU A 79 -14.61 20.22 1.46
C LEU A 79 -14.51 19.64 2.88
N GLU A 80 -15.48 18.82 3.26
CA GLU A 80 -15.40 18.01 4.48
C GLU A 80 -14.37 16.90 4.30
N VAL A 81 -13.53 16.71 5.30
CA VAL A 81 -12.55 15.61 5.30
C VAL A 81 -13.28 14.31 5.57
N SER A 82 -13.09 13.31 4.73
CA SER A 82 -13.67 11.97 4.90
C SER A 82 -12.60 10.89 4.81
N ASP A 83 -12.86 9.75 5.45
CA ASP A 83 -11.96 8.59 5.46
C ASP A 83 -11.52 8.15 4.06
N THR A 84 -12.45 8.16 3.10
CA THR A 84 -12.23 7.65 1.74
C THR A 84 -11.16 8.43 0.98
N MET A 85 -10.88 9.69 1.38
CA MET A 85 -9.79 10.50 0.83
C MET A 85 -8.41 9.88 1.09
N PHE A 86 -8.31 8.97 2.05
CA PHE A 86 -7.07 8.31 2.45
C PHE A 86 -6.93 6.90 1.87
N SER A 87 -7.82 6.47 0.97
CA SER A 87 -7.76 5.13 0.37
C SER A 87 -6.46 4.92 -0.40
N ASP A 88 -5.72 3.87 -0.06
CA ASP A 88 -4.35 3.65 -0.54
C ASP A 88 -4.16 2.23 -1.07
N VAL A 89 -3.34 2.13 -2.12
CA VAL A 89 -2.81 0.88 -2.66
C VAL A 89 -1.35 0.75 -2.25
N MET A 90 -1.07 -0.20 -1.38
CA MET A 90 0.28 -0.46 -0.86
C MET A 90 0.72 -1.89 -1.12
N ASP A 91 2.00 -2.16 -0.81
CA ASP A 91 2.48 -3.53 -0.72
C ASP A 91 1.94 -4.21 0.57
N PHE A 92 2.31 -5.47 0.78
CA PHE A 92 1.86 -6.22 1.97
C PHE A 92 2.84 -6.10 3.14
N SER A 93 3.54 -4.96 3.27
CA SER A 93 4.43 -4.65 4.38
C SER A 93 3.63 -4.44 5.66
N GLU A 94 3.92 -5.27 6.66
CA GLU A 94 3.33 -5.13 8.00
C GLU A 94 3.67 -3.78 8.65
N ALA A 95 4.87 -3.25 8.38
CA ALA A 95 5.30 -1.97 8.91
C ALA A 95 4.56 -0.80 8.24
N GLU A 96 4.39 -0.85 6.91
CA GLU A 96 3.68 0.19 6.18
C GLU A 96 2.20 0.22 6.58
N ARG A 97 1.54 -0.94 6.54
CA ARG A 97 0.15 -1.10 7.00
C ARG A 97 -0.02 -0.64 8.45
N GLY A 98 0.88 -1.05 9.34
CA GLY A 98 0.86 -0.64 10.75
C GLY A 98 1.01 0.87 10.92
N GLY A 99 1.92 1.49 10.15
CA GLY A 99 2.12 2.93 10.15
C GLY A 99 0.93 3.70 9.62
N PHE A 100 0.29 3.23 8.55
CA PHE A 100 -0.93 3.82 8.01
C PHE A 100 -2.05 3.84 9.06
N ILE A 101 -2.31 2.69 9.71
CA ILE A 101 -3.34 2.56 10.74
C ILE A 101 -3.06 3.50 11.93
N ALA A 102 -1.81 3.56 12.38
CA ALA A 102 -1.39 4.45 13.46
C ALA A 102 -1.57 5.93 13.08
N ALA A 103 -1.18 6.31 11.86
CA ALA A 103 -1.30 7.67 11.35
C ALA A 103 -2.76 8.11 11.24
N PHE A 104 -3.63 7.21 10.75
CA PHE A 104 -5.05 7.48 10.56
C PHE A 104 -5.74 7.67 11.92
N THR A 105 -5.45 6.78 12.86
CA THR A 105 -5.95 6.87 14.23
C THR A 105 -5.51 8.18 14.88
N ARG A 106 -4.22 8.50 14.79
CA ARG A 106 -3.68 9.76 15.30
C ARG A 106 -4.31 10.99 14.65
N PHE A 107 -4.48 10.98 13.32
CA PHE A 107 -5.08 12.08 12.55
C PHE A 107 -6.47 12.41 13.07
N TRP A 108 -7.35 11.42 13.20
CA TRP A 108 -8.70 11.64 13.71
C TRP A 108 -8.75 11.97 15.20
N ARG A 109 -7.87 11.40 16.02
CA ARG A 109 -7.82 11.68 17.47
C ARG A 109 -7.52 13.13 17.82
N VAL A 110 -6.73 13.82 17.00
CA VAL A 110 -6.41 15.23 17.22
C VAL A 110 -7.59 16.14 16.84
N ARG A 111 -8.57 15.63 16.09
CA ARG A 111 -9.75 16.37 15.64
C ARG A 111 -10.90 16.14 16.64
N SER A 112 -11.41 17.23 17.21
CA SER A 112 -12.32 17.19 18.37
C SER A 112 -13.74 16.71 18.04
N ASP A 113 -14.08 16.57 16.76
CA ASP A 113 -15.39 16.20 16.26
C ASP A 113 -15.56 14.69 15.99
N ASP A 114 -14.46 13.92 15.98
CA ASP A 114 -14.53 12.47 15.82
C ASP A 114 -14.80 11.76 17.16
N VAL A 115 -15.90 11.00 17.21
CA VAL A 115 -16.35 10.28 18.42
C VAL A 115 -15.91 8.81 18.44
N ARG A 116 -15.25 8.32 17.39
CA ARG A 116 -14.81 6.94 17.27
C ARG A 116 -13.71 6.64 18.29
N SER A 117 -13.72 5.44 18.85
CA SER A 117 -12.62 4.88 19.64
C SER A 117 -11.40 4.55 18.78
N ASP A 118 -10.24 4.28 19.40
CA ASP A 118 -9.02 3.90 18.68
C ASP A 118 -9.22 2.59 17.91
N ASP A 119 -9.97 1.65 18.49
CA ASP A 119 -10.28 0.38 17.83
C ASP A 119 -11.21 0.57 16.62
N GLU A 120 -12.19 1.48 16.72
CA GLU A 120 -13.07 1.82 15.60
C GLU A 120 -12.32 2.55 14.48
N LEU A 121 -11.41 3.46 14.83
CA LEU A 121 -10.53 4.15 13.88
C LEU A 121 -9.56 3.18 13.20
N ALA A 122 -8.97 2.26 13.97
CA ALA A 122 -8.07 1.26 13.44
C ALA A 122 -8.80 0.32 12.47
N GLU A 123 -10.00 -0.16 12.82
CA GLU A 123 -10.81 -0.99 11.92
C GLU A 123 -11.22 -0.22 10.67
N ALA A 124 -11.63 1.05 10.80
CA ALA A 124 -11.93 1.91 9.66
C ALA A 124 -10.72 2.06 8.72
N ALA A 125 -9.52 2.29 9.26
CA ALA A 125 -8.29 2.39 8.48
C ALA A 125 -8.02 1.11 7.66
N THR A 126 -8.28 -0.08 8.22
CA THR A 126 -8.08 -1.33 7.47
C THR A 126 -8.99 -1.47 6.24
N LYS A 127 -10.14 -0.79 6.24
CA LYS A 127 -11.09 -0.78 5.12
C LYS A 127 -10.69 0.18 4.01
N LEU A 128 -9.62 0.95 4.20
CA LEU A 128 -9.10 1.91 3.23
C LEU A 128 -7.89 1.36 2.47
N LEU A 129 -7.42 0.16 2.81
CA LEU A 129 -6.21 -0.43 2.23
C LEU A 129 -6.54 -1.50 1.20
N LYS A 130 -5.93 -1.36 0.03
CA LYS A 130 -5.92 -2.38 -1.02
C LYS A 130 -4.49 -2.82 -1.28
N GLY A 131 -4.32 -4.12 -1.45
CA GLY A 131 -3.03 -4.74 -1.70
C GLY A 131 -2.75 -4.87 -3.19
N CYS A 132 -1.50 -4.65 -3.59
CA CYS A 132 -1.07 -4.80 -4.97
C CYS A 132 -1.13 -6.28 -5.46
N ARG A 133 -2.03 -6.58 -6.40
CA ARG A 133 -2.23 -7.93 -6.98
C ARG A 133 -0.97 -8.50 -7.65
N GLN A 134 -0.05 -7.66 -8.10
CA GLN A 134 1.22 -8.12 -8.70
C GLN A 134 2.13 -8.80 -7.69
N HIS A 135 2.10 -8.42 -6.41
CA HIS A 135 2.86 -9.12 -5.36
C HIS A 135 2.39 -10.57 -5.19
N PHE A 136 1.08 -10.80 -5.26
CA PHE A 136 0.53 -12.16 -5.26
C PHE A 136 0.97 -12.94 -6.50
N ARG A 137 0.82 -12.37 -7.70
CA ARG A 137 1.22 -13.00 -8.98
C ARG A 137 2.72 -13.29 -9.06
N ALA A 138 3.56 -12.40 -8.54
CA ALA A 138 4.99 -12.60 -8.39
C ALA A 138 5.29 -13.75 -7.42
N GLY A 139 4.55 -13.80 -6.30
CA GLY A 139 4.58 -14.92 -5.36
C GLY A 139 4.23 -16.26 -6.02
N VAL A 140 3.16 -16.32 -6.80
CA VAL A 140 2.76 -17.50 -7.59
C VAL A 140 3.87 -17.89 -8.56
N THR A 141 4.46 -16.93 -9.27
CA THR A 141 5.56 -17.17 -10.22
C THR A 141 6.81 -17.72 -9.54
N ARG A 142 7.13 -17.24 -8.34
CA ARG A 142 8.24 -17.77 -7.53
C ARG A 142 7.94 -19.17 -7.03
N VAL A 143 6.74 -19.44 -6.51
CA VAL A 143 6.41 -20.77 -5.96
C VAL A 143 6.36 -21.83 -7.05
N LYS A 144 5.80 -21.51 -8.22
CA LYS A 144 5.68 -22.47 -9.33
C LYS A 144 7.03 -22.88 -9.94
N SER A 145 8.09 -22.09 -9.74
CA SER A 145 9.44 -22.45 -10.21
C SER A 145 10.21 -23.35 -9.23
N ILE A 146 9.71 -23.54 -8.00
CA ILE A 146 10.32 -24.41 -7.01
C ILE A 146 9.86 -25.84 -7.28
N SER A 147 10.65 -26.59 -8.06
CA SER A 147 10.34 -27.98 -8.48
C SER A 147 10.09 -28.93 -7.31
N GLY A 148 10.69 -28.67 -6.14
CA GLY A 148 10.45 -29.44 -4.92
C GLY A 148 9.07 -29.21 -4.28
N VAL A 149 8.39 -28.12 -4.63
CA VAL A 149 7.06 -27.71 -4.14
C VAL A 149 5.99 -27.97 -5.19
N VAL A 150 6.23 -27.59 -6.45
CA VAL A 150 5.32 -27.79 -7.59
C VAL A 150 6.07 -28.57 -8.68
N SER A 151 5.52 -29.72 -9.10
CA SER A 151 6.10 -30.49 -10.21
C SER A 151 6.11 -29.67 -11.51
N PRO A 152 7.15 -29.77 -12.36
CA PRO A 152 7.16 -29.11 -13.67
C PRO A 152 5.94 -29.42 -14.55
N SER A 153 5.36 -30.62 -14.42
CA SER A 153 4.13 -31.01 -15.14
C SER A 153 2.88 -30.26 -14.69
N ASP A 154 2.88 -29.75 -13.45
CA ASP A 154 1.69 -29.26 -12.76
C ASP A 154 1.69 -27.74 -12.62
N VAL A 155 2.72 -27.05 -13.14
CA VAL A 155 2.90 -25.59 -13.06
C VAL A 155 1.66 -24.83 -13.52
N SER A 156 1.08 -25.23 -14.66
CA SER A 156 -0.13 -24.58 -15.18
C SER A 156 -1.35 -24.85 -14.31
N ALA A 157 -1.46 -26.03 -13.69
CA ALA A 157 -2.54 -26.34 -12.78
C ALA A 157 -2.42 -25.53 -11.49
N PHE A 158 -1.23 -25.48 -10.90
CA PHE A 158 -0.95 -24.66 -9.72
C PHE A 158 -1.30 -23.19 -9.95
N GLN A 159 -0.84 -22.61 -11.05
CA GLN A 159 -1.10 -21.20 -11.36
C GLN A 159 -2.61 -20.92 -11.47
N ARG A 160 -3.37 -21.75 -12.18
CA ARG A 160 -4.83 -21.61 -12.28
C ARG A 160 -5.51 -21.67 -10.91
N HIS A 161 -5.15 -22.66 -10.07
CA HIS A 161 -5.73 -22.79 -8.73
C HIS A 161 -5.40 -21.60 -7.82
N ALA A 162 -4.16 -21.08 -7.90
CA ALA A 162 -3.76 -19.92 -7.12
C ALA A 162 -4.48 -18.64 -7.57
N GLU A 163 -4.58 -18.39 -8.88
CA GLU A 163 -5.23 -17.20 -9.43
C GLU A 163 -6.75 -17.20 -9.25
N ALA A 164 -7.39 -18.38 -9.17
CA ALA A 164 -8.82 -18.50 -8.87
C ALA A 164 -9.22 -17.88 -7.53
N LEU A 165 -8.30 -17.81 -6.56
CA LEU A 165 -8.54 -17.18 -5.25
C LEU A 165 -8.82 -15.68 -5.36
N LEU A 166 -8.21 -14.98 -6.32
CA LEU A 166 -8.33 -13.53 -6.48
C LEU A 166 -9.77 -13.08 -6.70
N ASN A 167 -10.49 -13.81 -7.55
CA ASN A 167 -11.81 -13.43 -8.04
C ASN A 167 -12.91 -14.40 -7.56
N ALA A 168 -12.67 -15.12 -6.47
CA ALA A 168 -13.71 -15.96 -5.88
C ALA A 168 -14.91 -15.07 -5.50
N PRO A 169 -16.14 -15.42 -5.92
CA PRO A 169 -17.31 -14.54 -5.77
C PRO A 169 -17.78 -14.42 -4.32
N ASP A 170 -17.55 -15.45 -3.51
CA ASP A 170 -18.00 -15.53 -2.12
C ASP A 170 -17.01 -16.33 -1.26
N ILE A 171 -17.22 -16.26 0.05
CA ILE A 171 -16.35 -16.86 1.06
C ILE A 171 -16.31 -18.40 0.93
N ASP A 172 -17.41 -19.03 0.53
CA ASP A 172 -17.48 -20.50 0.45
C ASP A 172 -16.72 -21.02 -0.77
N THR A 173 -16.88 -20.37 -1.93
CA THR A 173 -16.11 -20.63 -3.14
C THR A 173 -14.62 -20.37 -2.90
N PHE A 174 -14.28 -19.32 -2.16
CA PHE A 174 -12.90 -19.03 -1.79
C PHE A 174 -12.28 -20.15 -0.94
N LYS A 175 -12.99 -20.63 0.08
CA LYS A 175 -12.56 -21.76 0.90
C LYS A 175 -12.40 -23.04 0.07
N GLU A 176 -13.33 -23.30 -0.85
CA GLU A 176 -13.23 -24.45 -1.75
C GLU A 176 -12.00 -24.38 -2.65
N CYS A 177 -11.73 -23.21 -3.24
CA CYS A 177 -10.53 -22.96 -4.04
C CYS A 177 -9.25 -23.15 -3.22
N ALA A 178 -9.20 -22.63 -2.00
CA ALA A 178 -8.05 -22.78 -1.11
C ALA A 178 -7.82 -24.25 -0.71
N ASN A 179 -8.89 -24.98 -0.38
CA ASN A 179 -8.83 -26.40 -0.05
C ASN A 179 -8.38 -27.25 -1.24
N THR A 180 -8.90 -26.95 -2.44
CA THR A 180 -8.51 -27.62 -3.69
C THR A 180 -7.04 -27.39 -3.98
N LEU A 181 -6.56 -26.15 -3.83
CA LEU A 181 -5.15 -25.80 -4.01
C LEU A 181 -4.24 -26.57 -3.02
N LEU A 182 -4.63 -26.67 -1.75
CA LEU A 182 -3.87 -27.40 -0.73
C LEU A 182 -3.90 -28.91 -0.91
N ALA A 183 -5.01 -29.47 -1.38
CA ALA A 183 -5.14 -30.89 -1.69
C ALA A 183 -4.22 -31.30 -2.85
N ALA A 184 -4.16 -30.47 -3.90
CA ALA A 184 -3.31 -30.69 -5.06
C ALA A 184 -1.82 -30.37 -4.79
N PHE A 185 -1.54 -29.36 -3.97
CA PHE A 185 -0.19 -28.86 -3.71
C PHE A 185 0.08 -28.66 -2.21
N PRO A 186 0.16 -29.73 -1.40
CA PRO A 186 0.26 -29.62 0.06
C PRO A 186 1.50 -28.86 0.55
N LYS A 187 2.60 -28.90 -0.21
CA LYS A 187 3.85 -28.19 0.12
C LYS A 187 3.74 -26.66 0.00
N VAL A 188 2.68 -26.16 -0.63
CA VAL A 188 2.40 -24.72 -0.77
C VAL A 188 1.83 -24.13 0.53
N LYS A 189 1.39 -24.96 1.48
CA LYS A 189 0.73 -24.53 2.72
C LYS A 189 1.40 -23.34 3.42
N PRO A 190 2.73 -23.29 3.66
CA PRO A 190 3.35 -22.15 4.33
C PRO A 190 3.17 -20.83 3.57
N TRP A 191 3.26 -20.85 2.24
CA TRP A 191 3.03 -19.67 1.40
C TRP A 191 1.55 -19.27 1.42
N LEU A 192 0.64 -20.23 1.26
CA LEU A 192 -0.80 -19.93 1.23
C LEU A 192 -1.30 -19.42 2.59
N SER A 193 -0.87 -20.05 3.69
CA SER A 193 -1.25 -19.63 5.04
C SER A 193 -0.87 -18.20 5.38
N TRP A 194 0.15 -17.62 4.72
CA TRP A 194 0.47 -16.22 4.88
C TRP A 194 -0.56 -15.31 4.20
N TRP A 195 -1.03 -15.66 3.00
CA TRP A 195 -2.09 -14.94 2.28
C TRP A 195 -3.46 -15.08 2.92
N LEU A 196 -3.74 -16.20 3.58
CA LEU A 196 -5.03 -16.46 4.24
C LEU A 196 -5.19 -15.76 5.60
N ARG A 197 -4.19 -15.01 6.07
CA ARG A 197 -4.34 -14.16 7.25
C ARG A 197 -5.33 -13.05 6.94
N ASP A 198 -6.27 -12.78 7.85
CA ASP A 198 -7.33 -11.77 7.67
C ASP A 198 -6.77 -10.44 7.15
N ALA A 199 -5.69 -9.95 7.77
CA ALA A 199 -5.02 -8.70 7.41
C ALA A 199 -4.54 -8.62 5.94
N HIS A 200 -4.16 -9.74 5.33
CA HIS A 200 -3.72 -9.77 3.93
C HIS A 200 -4.85 -10.15 2.98
N ALA A 201 -5.69 -11.10 3.42
CA ALA A 201 -6.79 -11.60 2.62
C ALA A 201 -7.77 -10.48 2.28
N SER A 202 -8.11 -9.63 3.26
CA SER A 202 -9.04 -8.51 3.06
C SER A 202 -8.51 -7.41 2.14
N MET A 203 -7.20 -7.33 1.95
CA MET A 203 -6.56 -6.38 1.05
C MET A 203 -6.48 -6.90 -0.39
N LEU A 204 -6.72 -8.20 -0.64
CA LEU A 204 -6.38 -8.82 -1.93
C LEU A 204 -7.53 -9.56 -2.61
N PHE A 205 -8.25 -10.40 -1.87
CA PHE A 205 -9.21 -11.34 -2.44
C PHE A 205 -10.61 -10.73 -2.43
N ASP A 206 -11.29 -10.76 -3.58
CA ASP A 206 -12.58 -10.07 -3.73
C ASP A 206 -13.64 -10.57 -2.73
N SER A 207 -13.67 -11.87 -2.44
CA SER A 207 -14.55 -12.47 -1.44
C SER A 207 -14.24 -12.09 0.02
N GLN A 208 -13.02 -11.63 0.30
CA GLN A 208 -12.55 -11.34 1.66
C GLN A 208 -12.48 -9.85 1.95
N ARG A 209 -12.70 -9.00 0.95
CA ARG A 209 -12.53 -7.55 1.06
C ARG A 209 -13.42 -6.96 2.15
N LYS A 210 -12.87 -6.01 2.89
CA LYS A 210 -13.60 -5.18 3.86
C LYS A 210 -13.86 -3.75 3.35
N MET A 211 -13.11 -3.34 2.33
CA MET A 211 -13.31 -2.07 1.61
C MET A 211 -14.62 -2.11 0.82
N GLU A 212 -15.32 -0.98 0.80
CA GLU A 212 -16.56 -0.84 0.01
C GLU A 212 -16.29 -1.10 -1.49
N PRO A 213 -17.16 -1.84 -2.20
CA PRO A 213 -16.95 -2.22 -3.60
C PRO A 213 -16.69 -1.03 -4.52
N GLU A 214 -17.42 0.07 -4.34
CA GLU A 214 -17.29 1.26 -5.18
C GLU A 214 -15.91 1.90 -5.04
N ILE A 215 -15.35 1.92 -3.83
CA ILE A 215 -13.99 2.41 -3.58
C ILE A 215 -12.99 1.43 -4.19
N TRP A 216 -13.15 0.14 -3.91
CA TRP A 216 -12.28 -0.93 -4.39
C TRP A 216 -12.12 -0.90 -5.91
N ASP A 217 -13.21 -0.75 -6.65
CA ASP A 217 -13.21 -0.72 -8.11
C ASP A 217 -12.65 0.61 -8.66
N SER A 218 -12.73 1.69 -7.88
CA SER A 218 -12.24 3.02 -8.26
C SER A 218 -10.74 3.22 -8.07
N ILE A 219 -10.04 2.36 -7.33
CA ILE A 219 -8.60 2.48 -7.04
C ILE A 219 -7.77 1.36 -7.73
N PRO A 220 -6.49 1.62 -8.07
CA PRO A 220 -5.65 0.68 -8.82
C PRO A 220 -5.57 -0.72 -8.19
N GLU A 221 -5.26 -1.72 -9.00
CA GLU A 221 -4.90 -3.06 -8.51
C GLU A 221 -3.40 -3.24 -8.24
N THR A 222 -2.58 -2.25 -8.61
CA THR A 222 -1.12 -2.39 -8.66
C THR A 222 -0.40 -1.13 -8.20
N THR A 223 0.77 -1.30 -7.59
CA THR A 223 1.73 -0.24 -7.25
C THR A 223 2.68 0.11 -8.40
N ASN A 224 2.41 -0.33 -9.63
CA ASN A 224 3.26 -0.07 -10.82
C ASN A 224 3.57 1.42 -11.03
N ALA A 225 2.67 2.31 -10.60
CA ALA A 225 2.90 3.76 -10.61
C ALA A 225 4.16 4.11 -9.81
N GLU A 226 4.30 3.57 -8.60
CA GLU A 226 5.48 3.77 -7.75
C GLU A 226 6.70 3.05 -8.30
N GLU A 227 6.58 1.82 -8.78
CA GLU A 227 7.72 1.10 -9.39
C GLU A 227 8.33 1.89 -10.58
N ALA A 228 7.48 2.47 -11.43
CA ALA A 228 7.91 3.32 -12.54
C ALA A 228 8.52 4.65 -12.07
N MET A 229 7.98 5.23 -11.00
CA MET A 229 8.51 6.44 -10.37
C MET A 229 9.87 6.18 -9.74
N HIS A 230 10.04 5.10 -8.98
CA HIS A 230 11.30 4.65 -8.40
C HIS A 230 12.37 4.50 -9.48
N TRP A 231 12.05 3.83 -10.60
CA TRP A 231 12.97 3.75 -11.74
C TRP A 231 13.39 5.13 -12.27
N THR A 232 12.42 6.03 -12.47
CA THR A 232 12.67 7.40 -12.94
C THR A 232 13.58 8.16 -11.97
N LEU A 233 13.36 8.04 -10.66
CA LEU A 233 14.15 8.67 -9.59
C LEU A 233 15.57 8.13 -9.53
N HIS A 234 15.76 6.81 -9.71
CA HIS A 234 17.09 6.22 -9.79
C HIS A 234 17.86 6.70 -11.03
N CYS A 235 17.18 6.85 -12.17
CA CYS A 235 17.79 7.37 -13.38
C CYS A 235 18.23 8.83 -13.21
N THR A 236 17.41 9.67 -12.59
CA THR A 236 17.72 11.10 -12.37
C THR A 236 18.78 11.33 -11.28
N ARG A 237 18.87 10.47 -10.26
CA ARG A 237 20.00 10.43 -9.32
C ARG A 237 21.33 10.24 -10.05
N SER A 238 21.35 9.33 -11.03
CA SER A 238 22.53 9.03 -11.84
C SER A 238 23.00 10.21 -12.70
N SER A 239 22.11 11.17 -12.94
CA SER A 239 22.35 12.36 -13.75
C SER A 239 22.80 13.59 -12.94
N ASN A 240 22.95 13.50 -11.61
CA ASN A 240 23.25 14.62 -10.68
C ASN A 240 22.24 15.80 -10.69
N ILE A 241 21.10 15.68 -11.35
CA ILE A 241 20.15 16.80 -11.53
C ILE A 241 19.30 17.07 -10.27
N ILE A 242 19.15 16.07 -9.40
CA ILE A 242 18.17 16.10 -8.30
C ILE A 242 18.75 16.61 -6.97
N ILE A 243 20.02 16.35 -6.65
CA ILE A 243 20.54 16.67 -5.31
C ILE A 243 20.63 18.19 -5.08
N ASP A 244 20.90 18.98 -6.12
CA ASP A 244 21.09 20.43 -6.00
C ASP A 244 19.78 21.24 -5.91
N TYR A 245 18.66 20.72 -6.42
CA TYR A 245 17.36 21.43 -6.40
C TYR A 245 16.46 21.06 -5.21
N TRP A 246 16.71 19.93 -4.54
CA TRP A 246 15.89 19.48 -3.41
C TRP A 246 16.11 20.26 -2.12
N LEU A 247 17.20 21.03 -2.04
CA LEU A 247 17.42 22.03 -1.00
C LEU A 247 16.54 23.30 -1.18
N ALA A 248 15.88 23.48 -2.32
CA ALA A 248 15.22 24.74 -2.69
C ALA A 248 13.68 24.70 -2.76
N VAL A 249 13.04 23.55 -2.54
CA VAL A 249 11.57 23.45 -2.50
C VAL A 249 11.11 23.22 -1.06
N GLU A 250 10.62 24.29 -0.42
CA GLU A 250 9.87 24.22 0.84
C GLU A 250 8.56 23.43 0.61
N LEU A 251 8.63 22.12 0.81
CA LEU A 251 7.48 21.27 1.15
C LEU A 251 7.73 20.80 2.59
N GLU A 252 6.81 21.10 3.50
CA GLU A 252 6.90 20.86 4.96
C GLU A 252 7.54 19.49 5.27
N PHE A 253 8.85 19.48 5.56
CA PHE A 253 9.61 18.28 5.86
C PHE A 253 9.25 17.76 7.26
N ALA A 254 8.60 16.60 7.33
CA ALA A 254 8.61 15.78 8.54
C ALA A 254 10.01 15.14 8.66
N PHE A 255 10.92 15.78 9.40
CA PHE A 255 12.23 15.19 9.72
C PHE A 255 12.04 14.19 10.87
N VAL A 256 11.99 12.90 10.54
CA VAL A 256 11.78 11.83 11.53
C VAL A 256 13.12 11.31 12.03
N MET A 257 13.53 11.73 13.23
CA MET A 257 14.64 11.12 13.95
C MET A 257 14.08 10.12 14.96
N GLY A 258 14.04 8.84 14.60
CA GLY A 258 13.79 7.77 15.57
C GLY A 258 14.92 7.74 16.61
N GLN A 259 14.62 8.04 17.88
CA GLN A 259 15.59 7.89 18.96
C GLN A 259 15.87 6.40 19.20
N GLN A 260 17.10 5.95 18.95
CA GLN A 260 17.57 4.68 19.46
C GLN A 260 17.82 4.83 20.96
N SER A 261 17.00 4.19 21.79
CA SER A 261 17.29 4.00 23.21
C SER A 261 18.38 2.94 23.34
N HIS A 262 19.63 3.37 23.47
CA HIS A 262 20.69 2.51 24.01
C HIS A 262 20.50 2.40 25.52
N GLY A 263 19.97 1.26 25.97
CA GLY A 263 20.00 0.86 27.36
C GLY A 263 21.42 0.46 27.77
N ASN A 264 21.88 1.04 28.87
CA ASN A 264 23.06 0.59 29.64
C ASN A 264 22.79 -0.76 30.32
#